data_AF-A0A7Y0DCB0-F1
#
_entry.id   AF-A0A7Y0DCB0-F1
#
_cell.length_a   1.000
_cell.length_b   1.000
_cell.length_c   1.000
_cell.angle_alpha   90.00
_cell.angle_beta   90.00
_cell.angle_gamma   90.00
#
_symmetry.space_group_name_H-M   'P 1'
#
loop_
_entity.id
_entity.type
_entity.pdbx_description
1 polymer ?
#
loop_
_entity_poly.entity_id
_entity_poly.type
_entity_poly.pdbx_seq_one_letter_code
_entity_poly.pdbx_strand_id
1 'polypeptide(L)'
;MNTGDTSTTTGVISAPKDGPMRSPRRPGQTLACGWCGSAVLVPARGRTPKWCSSSCRHRAWELTRAAASGRAAVQVVDRVIEVDRLVTVVQKVAVNTSPKGGAWPATLVQLVTQVDSGRVYDRDLPALAQALQDVIAALERRPGWRRQPR
;
A
#
# COMPACT_ATOMS: atom_id res chain seq x y z
N MET A 1 -35.81 -10.67 -39.92
CA MET A 1 -34.33 -10.68 -40.07
C MET A 1 -33.74 -10.10 -38.80
N ASN A 2 -33.25 -10.96 -37.91
CA ASN A 2 -32.58 -10.59 -36.66
C ASN A 2 -31.07 -10.70 -36.88
N THR A 3 -30.30 -9.67 -36.57
CA THR A 3 -28.97 -9.75 -35.92
C THR A 3 -28.41 -8.34 -35.70
N GLY A 4 -27.85 -8.12 -34.52
CA GLY A 4 -27.26 -6.84 -34.11
C GLY A 4 -26.71 -6.96 -32.69
N ASP A 5 -25.72 -7.85 -32.54
CA ASP A 5 -25.08 -8.19 -31.29
C ASP A 5 -24.43 -6.97 -30.63
N THR A 6 -24.81 -6.69 -29.39
CA THR A 6 -24.23 -5.63 -28.56
C THR A 6 -23.10 -6.23 -27.73
N SER A 7 -21.86 -6.11 -28.23
CA SER A 7 -20.65 -6.50 -27.49
C SER A 7 -20.43 -5.56 -26.28
N THR A 8 -20.79 -6.04 -25.09
CA THR A 8 -20.41 -5.43 -23.81
C THR A 8 -18.99 -5.86 -23.46
N THR A 9 -18.02 -4.98 -23.70
CA THR A 9 -16.64 -5.16 -23.21
C THR A 9 -16.60 -4.80 -21.73
N THR A 10 -16.87 -5.79 -20.88
CA THR A 10 -16.57 -5.72 -19.44
C THR A 10 -15.05 -5.76 -19.27
N GLY A 11 -14.45 -4.61 -18.98
CA GLY A 11 -13.06 -4.52 -18.59
C GLY A 11 -12.83 -5.30 -17.30
N VAL A 12 -12.17 -6.45 -17.42
CA VAL A 12 -11.71 -7.24 -16.28
C VAL A 12 -10.60 -6.46 -15.59
N ILE A 13 -10.93 -5.81 -14.47
CA ILE A 13 -9.94 -5.26 -13.56
C ILE A 13 -9.31 -6.45 -12.84
N SER A 14 -8.17 -6.91 -13.37
CA SER A 14 -7.32 -7.90 -12.71
C SER A 14 -6.80 -7.33 -11.40
N ALA A 15 -7.28 -7.88 -10.29
CA ALA A 15 -6.71 -7.61 -8.97
C ALA A 15 -5.23 -8.02 -8.94
N PRO A 16 -4.33 -7.20 -8.38
CA PRO A 16 -2.93 -7.60 -8.21
C PRO A 16 -2.86 -8.84 -7.30
N LYS A 17 -2.20 -9.89 -7.79
CA LYS A 17 -1.86 -11.10 -7.03
C LYS A 17 -0.70 -10.82 -6.06
N ASP A 18 -0.86 -9.86 -5.17
CA ASP A 18 0.04 -9.71 -4.04
C ASP A 18 -0.58 -10.44 -2.86
N GLY A 19 -0.30 -11.74 -2.78
CA GLY A 19 -0.55 -12.48 -1.54
C GLY A 19 0.16 -11.77 -0.38
N PRO A 20 -0.40 -11.78 0.85
CA PRO A 20 0.16 -11.01 1.95
C PRO A 20 1.63 -11.38 2.15
N MET A 21 2.50 -10.41 1.88
CA MET A 21 3.93 -10.55 2.10
C MET A 21 4.14 -10.91 3.57
N ARG A 22 4.75 -12.06 3.84
CA ARG A 22 4.98 -12.49 5.23
C ARG A 22 5.81 -11.42 5.93
N SER A 23 5.26 -10.95 7.05
CA SER A 23 5.94 -10.06 7.98
C SER A 23 7.38 -10.52 8.26
N PRO A 24 8.38 -9.64 8.09
CA PRO A 24 9.74 -9.95 8.50
C PRO A 24 9.82 -10.08 10.02
N ARG A 25 10.80 -10.85 10.49
CA ARG A 25 11.19 -10.81 11.91
C ARG A 25 11.84 -9.48 12.21
N ARG A 26 11.78 -9.05 13.47
CA ARG A 26 12.51 -7.84 13.90
C ARG A 26 14.01 -8.04 13.70
N PRO A 27 14.71 -7.08 13.10
CA PRO A 27 16.15 -7.14 12.94
C PRO A 27 16.85 -7.07 14.31
N GLY A 28 18.01 -7.71 14.43
CA GLY A 28 18.84 -7.65 15.64
C GLY A 28 18.44 -8.59 16.77
N GLN A 29 17.39 -9.40 16.59
CA GLN A 29 17.03 -10.41 17.60
C GLN A 29 18.13 -11.46 17.78
N THR A 30 18.32 -11.87 19.04
CA THR A 30 19.22 -12.97 19.40
C THR A 30 18.45 -14.07 20.14
N LEU A 31 18.85 -15.31 19.93
CA LEU A 31 18.38 -16.47 20.67
C LEU A 31 19.55 -17.18 21.35
N ALA A 32 19.31 -17.79 22.50
CA ALA A 32 20.32 -18.63 23.14
C ALA A 32 20.56 -19.91 22.32
N CYS A 33 21.84 -20.22 22.08
CA CYS A 33 22.26 -21.49 21.49
C CYS A 33 21.76 -22.64 22.37
N GLY A 34 21.13 -23.66 21.77
CA GLY A 34 20.59 -24.77 22.56
C GLY A 34 21.63 -25.71 23.19
N TRP A 35 22.92 -25.47 22.97
CA TRP A 35 24.00 -26.29 23.50
C TRP A 35 24.81 -25.51 24.52
N CYS A 36 25.44 -24.40 24.10
CA CYS A 36 26.33 -23.61 24.96
C CYS A 36 25.70 -22.34 25.53
N GLY A 37 24.44 -22.03 25.20
CA GLY A 37 23.75 -20.82 25.67
C GLY A 37 24.16 -19.52 24.98
N SER A 38 25.26 -19.48 24.21
CA SER A 38 25.73 -18.27 23.52
C SER A 38 24.69 -17.66 22.58
N ALA A 39 24.70 -16.34 22.43
CA ALA A 39 23.77 -15.61 21.56
C ALA A 39 23.94 -16.00 20.08
N VAL A 40 22.82 -16.24 19.40
CA VAL A 40 22.72 -16.54 17.97
C VAL A 40 21.83 -15.50 17.31
N LEU A 41 22.35 -14.78 16.33
CA LEU A 41 21.58 -13.80 15.57
C LEU A 41 20.48 -14.47 14.76
N VAL A 42 19.25 -13.93 14.86
CA VAL A 42 18.11 -14.39 14.09
C VAL A 42 18.05 -13.62 12.77
N PRO A 43 18.09 -14.30 11.61
CA PRO A 43 17.95 -13.61 10.33
C PRO A 43 16.51 -13.11 10.14
N ALA A 44 16.37 -11.97 9.49
CA ALA A 44 15.07 -11.34 9.22
C ALA A 44 14.09 -12.26 8.46
N ARG A 45 14.62 -13.19 7.65
CA ARG A 45 13.87 -14.18 6.87
C ARG A 45 14.52 -15.57 6.94
N GLY A 46 13.80 -16.59 6.46
CA GLY A 46 14.31 -17.96 6.37
C GLY A 46 14.22 -18.74 7.70
N ARG A 47 14.99 -19.82 7.81
CA ARG A 47 14.95 -20.72 8.97
C ARG A 47 15.56 -20.06 10.21
N THR A 48 14.87 -20.14 11.35
CA THR A 48 15.43 -19.71 12.64
C THR A 48 16.59 -20.63 13.04
N PRO A 49 17.78 -20.08 13.32
CA PRO A 49 18.91 -20.89 13.76
C PRO A 49 18.72 -21.37 15.21
N LYS A 50 19.06 -22.63 15.48
CA LYS A 50 19.02 -23.24 16.83
C LYS A 50 20.38 -23.24 17.54
N TRP A 51 21.46 -23.22 16.76
CA TRP A 51 22.84 -23.43 17.20
C TRP A 51 23.76 -22.32 16.70
N CYS A 52 24.76 -21.92 17.48
CA CYS A 52 25.74 -20.91 17.09
C CYS A 52 26.80 -21.44 16.10
N SER A 53 27.02 -22.76 16.04
CA SER A 53 28.05 -23.37 15.19
C SER A 53 27.73 -24.82 14.82
N SER A 54 28.42 -25.35 13.80
CA SER A 54 28.37 -26.77 13.41
C SER A 54 28.79 -27.70 14.55
N SER A 55 29.78 -27.29 15.34
CA SER A 55 30.25 -28.04 16.51
C SER A 55 29.17 -28.17 17.59
N CYS A 56 28.47 -27.07 17.91
CA CYS A 56 27.35 -27.12 18.86
C CYS A 56 26.19 -27.97 18.36
N ARG A 57 25.93 -27.94 17.04
CA ARG A 57 24.93 -28.81 16.41
C ARG A 57 25.31 -30.28 16.54
N HIS A 58 26.59 -30.62 16.34
CA HIS A 58 27.07 -32.00 16.42
C HIS A 58 26.97 -32.54 17.86
N ARG A 59 27.47 -31.79 18.85
CA ARG A 59 27.38 -32.19 20.27
C ARG A 59 25.95 -32.35 20.76
N ALA A 60 25.05 -31.45 20.34
CA ALA A 60 23.64 -31.58 20.68
C ALA A 60 23.00 -32.85 20.08
N TRP A 61 23.41 -33.25 18.88
CA TRP A 61 22.97 -34.51 18.28
C TRP A 61 23.54 -35.73 19.02
N GLU A 62 24.80 -35.69 19.45
CA GLU A 62 25.39 -36.76 20.27
C GLU A 62 24.63 -36.94 21.59
N LEU A 63 24.32 -35.84 22.29
CA LEU A 63 23.52 -35.88 23.52
C LEU A 63 22.11 -36.40 23.26
N THR A 64 21.49 -36.02 22.13
CA THR A 64 20.16 -36.55 21.75
C THR A 64 20.22 -38.05 21.50
N ARG A 65 21.29 -38.57 20.87
CA ARG A 65 21.51 -40.02 20.72
C ARG A 65 21.70 -40.71 22.07
N ALA A 66 22.48 -40.12 22.98
CA ALA A 66 22.64 -40.65 24.33
C ALA A 66 21.30 -40.72 25.07
N ALA A 67 20.49 -39.65 24.98
CA ALA A 67 19.16 -39.60 25.57
C ALA A 67 18.20 -40.64 24.98
N ALA A 68 18.21 -40.83 23.66
CA ALA A 68 17.43 -41.89 23.01
C ALA A 68 17.81 -43.30 23.49
N SER A 69 19.07 -43.50 23.88
CA SER A 69 19.55 -44.73 24.48
C SER A 69 19.35 -44.83 26.01
N GLY A 70 18.60 -43.89 26.61
CA GLY A 70 18.32 -43.83 28.04
C GLY A 70 19.46 -43.30 28.92
N ARG A 71 20.52 -42.76 28.32
CA ARG A 71 21.76 -42.36 29.02
C ARG A 71 21.83 -40.86 29.33
N ALA A 72 20.81 -40.08 28.98
CA ALA A 72 20.73 -38.64 29.27
C ALA A 72 19.27 -38.15 29.31
N ALA A 73 19.02 -37.08 30.07
CA ALA A 73 17.71 -36.42 30.15
C ALA A 73 17.50 -35.38 29.03
N VAL A 74 16.23 -35.15 28.63
CA VAL A 74 15.84 -34.16 27.61
C VAL A 74 15.14 -32.97 28.26
N GLN A 75 15.58 -31.74 27.94
CA GLN A 75 14.92 -30.49 28.34
C GLN A 75 14.31 -29.79 27.11
N VAL A 76 13.02 -29.45 27.19
CA VAL A 76 12.32 -28.64 26.18
C VAL A 76 12.41 -27.17 26.58
N VAL A 77 12.85 -26.31 25.65
CA VAL A 77 13.02 -24.87 25.86
C VAL A 77 12.28 -24.12 24.77
N ASP A 78 11.24 -23.37 25.16
CA ASP A 78 10.50 -22.49 24.27
C ASP A 78 11.30 -21.23 23.96
N ARG A 79 11.22 -20.77 22.70
CA ARG A 79 11.97 -19.61 22.19
C ARG A 79 11.02 -18.67 21.47
N VAL A 80 10.81 -17.49 22.06
CA VAL A 80 9.96 -16.45 21.48
C VAL A 80 10.75 -15.69 20.42
N ILE A 81 10.12 -15.46 19.26
CA ILE A 81 10.66 -14.67 18.15
C ILE A 81 9.62 -13.61 17.82
N GLU A 82 9.96 -12.34 18.00
CA GLU A 82 9.01 -11.27 17.65
C GLU A 82 9.02 -11.04 16.13
N VAL A 83 7.82 -10.95 15.57
CA VAL A 83 7.58 -10.72 14.14
C VAL A 83 6.83 -9.40 14.00
N ASP A 84 7.29 -8.53 13.09
CA ASP A 84 6.64 -7.23 12.88
C ASP A 84 5.37 -7.40 12.08
N ARG A 85 4.21 -7.22 12.70
CA ARG A 85 2.92 -7.19 11.98
C ARG A 85 2.83 -5.92 11.15
N LEU A 86 2.81 -6.05 9.83
CA LEU A 86 2.50 -4.93 8.94
C LEU A 86 1.01 -4.62 9.08
N VAL A 87 0.68 -3.36 9.37
CA VAL A 87 -0.69 -2.85 9.43
C VAL A 87 -0.90 -1.92 8.24
N THR A 88 -1.81 -2.28 7.34
CA THR A 88 -2.21 -1.40 6.24
C THR A 88 -3.08 -0.28 6.79
N VAL A 89 -2.57 0.95 6.77
CA VAL A 89 -3.33 2.14 7.14
C VAL A 89 -3.90 2.77 5.88
N VAL A 90 -5.22 2.92 5.81
CA VAL A 90 -5.88 3.66 4.73
C VAL A 90 -5.71 5.15 5.01
N GLN A 91 -4.79 5.80 4.30
CA GLN A 91 -4.63 7.25 4.35
C GLN A 91 -5.47 7.89 3.23
N LYS A 92 -6.44 8.74 3.60
CA LYS A 92 -7.15 9.58 2.63
C LYS A 92 -6.24 10.75 2.25
N VAL A 93 -5.73 10.75 1.02
CA VAL A 93 -4.93 11.85 0.47
C VAL A 93 -5.82 12.66 -0.48
N ALA A 94 -5.84 13.99 -0.32
CA ALA A 94 -6.52 14.87 -1.24
C ALA A 94 -5.77 14.87 -2.58
N VAL A 95 -6.35 14.24 -3.60
CA VAL A 95 -5.81 14.25 -4.96
C VAL A 95 -6.45 15.40 -5.71
N ASN A 96 -5.64 16.24 -6.35
CA ASN A 96 -6.11 17.29 -7.26
C ASN A 96 -6.68 16.62 -8.53
N THR A 97 -7.95 16.25 -8.50
CA THR A 97 -8.64 15.69 -9.66
C THR A 97 -9.29 16.80 -10.47
N SER A 98 -8.95 16.91 -11.75
CA SER A 98 -9.70 17.78 -12.67
C SER A 98 -11.16 17.32 -12.76
N PRO A 99 -12.14 18.24 -12.70
CA PRO A 99 -13.55 17.89 -12.86
C PRO A 99 -13.81 17.26 -14.23
N LYS A 100 -14.73 16.29 -14.27
CA LYS A 100 -15.12 15.57 -15.50
C LYS A 100 -16.58 15.85 -15.84
N GLY A 101 -16.88 16.06 -17.13
CA GLY A 101 -18.24 16.17 -17.65
C GLY A 101 -19.12 17.16 -16.87
N GLY A 102 -20.22 16.67 -16.29
CA GLY A 102 -21.18 17.48 -15.52
C GLY A 102 -20.68 18.03 -14.18
N ALA A 103 -19.44 17.75 -13.76
CA ALA A 103 -18.88 18.32 -12.53
C ALA A 103 -18.43 19.79 -12.69
N TRP A 104 -18.21 20.26 -13.92
CA TRP A 104 -17.71 21.61 -14.21
C TRP A 104 -18.58 22.75 -13.64
N PRO A 105 -19.92 22.72 -13.77
CA PRO A 105 -20.77 23.76 -13.17
C PRO A 105 -20.59 23.89 -11.66
N ALA A 106 -20.48 22.79 -10.92
CA ALA A 106 -20.29 22.83 -9.47
C ALA A 106 -18.92 23.42 -9.10
N THR A 107 -17.86 23.08 -9.84
CA THR A 107 -16.52 23.67 -9.64
C THR A 107 -16.52 25.18 -9.91
N LEU A 108 -17.23 25.64 -10.95
CA LEU A 108 -17.35 27.08 -11.23
C LEU A 108 -18.13 27.82 -10.14
N VAL A 109 -19.19 27.22 -9.58
CA VAL A 109 -19.89 27.80 -8.42
C VAL A 109 -18.98 27.88 -7.19
N GLN A 110 -18.16 26.86 -6.95
CA GLN A 110 -17.17 26.91 -5.87
C GLN A 110 -16.14 28.03 -6.07
N LEU A 111 -15.70 28.26 -7.31
CA LEU A 111 -14.81 29.37 -7.63
C LEU A 111 -15.45 30.73 -7.34
N VAL A 112 -16.73 30.92 -7.69
CA VAL A 112 -17.49 32.14 -7.34
C VAL A 112 -17.45 32.39 -5.83
N THR A 113 -17.80 31.38 -5.03
CA THR A 113 -17.75 31.49 -3.56
C THR A 113 -16.35 31.83 -3.04
N GLN A 114 -15.29 31.31 -3.66
CA GLN A 114 -13.91 31.61 -3.27
C GLN A 114 -13.51 33.05 -3.59
N VAL A 115 -13.96 33.58 -4.73
CA VAL A 115 -13.74 34.98 -5.10
C VAL A 115 -14.52 35.90 -4.15
N ASP A 116 -15.81 35.65 -3.93
CA ASP A 116 -16.66 36.47 -3.06
C ASP A 116 -16.19 36.47 -1.59
N SER A 117 -15.62 35.35 -1.13
CA SER A 117 -15.05 35.24 0.23
C SER A 117 -13.62 35.78 0.36
N GLY A 118 -13.03 36.32 -0.72
CA GLY A 118 -11.66 36.85 -0.71
C GLY A 118 -10.57 35.79 -0.55
N ARG A 119 -10.88 34.51 -0.81
CA ARG A 119 -9.90 33.41 -0.77
C ARG A 119 -8.97 33.41 -1.98
N VAL A 120 -9.40 34.05 -3.07
CA VAL A 120 -8.56 34.40 -4.21
C VAL A 120 -7.96 35.78 -3.95
N TYR A 121 -6.64 35.90 -3.97
CA TYR A 121 -5.98 37.17 -3.70
C TYR A 121 -6.18 38.17 -4.86
N ASP A 122 -6.28 39.47 -4.53
CA ASP A 122 -6.47 40.54 -5.52
C ASP A 122 -5.41 40.54 -6.63
N ARG A 123 -4.17 40.18 -6.30
CA ARG A 123 -3.06 40.07 -7.27
C ARG A 123 -3.30 38.99 -8.33
N ASP A 124 -4.10 37.97 -8.02
CA ASP A 124 -4.37 36.81 -8.88
C ASP A 124 -5.64 37.04 -9.72
N LEU A 125 -6.47 38.04 -9.40
CA LEU A 125 -7.71 38.34 -10.10
C LEU A 125 -7.52 38.68 -11.59
N PRO A 126 -6.49 39.46 -12.01
CA PRO A 126 -6.29 39.74 -13.44
C PRO A 126 -6.01 38.47 -14.25
N ALA A 127 -5.19 37.55 -13.73
CA ALA A 127 -4.88 36.28 -14.38
C ALA A 127 -6.12 35.36 -14.44
N LEU A 128 -6.90 35.32 -13.35
CA LEU A 128 -8.15 34.57 -13.31
C LEU A 128 -9.18 35.10 -14.33
N ALA A 129 -9.32 36.42 -14.43
CA ALA A 129 -10.22 37.06 -15.38
C ALA A 129 -9.86 36.70 -16.84
N GLN A 130 -8.57 36.74 -17.19
CA GLN A 130 -8.10 36.33 -18.51
C GLN A 130 -8.43 34.86 -18.80
N ALA A 131 -8.18 33.96 -17.85
CA ALA A 131 -8.50 32.55 -18.01
C ALA A 131 -10.00 32.30 -18.24
N LEU A 132 -10.88 33.04 -17.54
CA LEU A 132 -12.32 32.95 -17.75
C LEU A 132 -12.75 33.47 -19.13
N GLN A 133 -12.10 34.54 -19.63
CA GLN A 133 -12.32 35.01 -21.00
C GLN A 133 -11.93 33.97 -22.03
N ASP A 134 -10.80 33.28 -21.84
CA ASP A 134 -10.36 32.21 -22.74
C ASP A 134 -11.36 31.04 -22.76
N VAL A 135 -11.98 30.73 -21.61
CA VAL A 135 -13.06 29.74 -21.50
C VAL A 135 -14.28 30.19 -22.30
N ILE A 136 -14.72 31.44 -22.16
CA ILE A 136 -15.85 32.00 -22.92
C ILE A 136 -15.55 31.94 -24.42
N ALA A 137 -14.37 32.40 -24.86
CA ALA A 137 -13.96 32.35 -26.25
C ALA A 137 -13.89 30.91 -26.79
N ALA A 138 -13.47 29.94 -25.96
CA ALA A 138 -13.48 28.53 -26.33
C ALA A 138 -14.90 27.96 -26.47
N LEU A 139 -15.84 28.37 -25.61
CA LEU A 139 -17.26 28.03 -25.77
C LEU A 139 -17.80 28.62 -27.07
N GLU A 140 -17.57 29.90 -27.33
CA GLU A 140 -18.04 30.61 -28.52
C GLU A 140 -17.59 29.99 -29.84
N ARG A 141 -16.38 29.43 -29.89
CA ARG A 141 -15.88 28.70 -31.06
C ARG A 141 -16.61 27.38 -31.33
N ARG A 142 -17.40 26.84 -30.40
CA ARG A 142 -18.11 25.56 -30.61
C ARG A 142 -19.43 25.77 -31.37
N PRO A 143 -19.58 25.29 -32.61
CA PRO A 143 -20.86 25.41 -33.31
C PRO A 143 -21.97 24.66 -32.53
N GLY A 144 -23.04 25.37 -32.20
CA GLY A 144 -24.24 24.78 -31.59
C GLY A 144 -24.34 24.80 -30.07
N TRP A 145 -23.36 25.31 -29.31
CA TRP A 145 -23.50 25.37 -27.83
C TRP A 145 -24.63 26.31 -27.37
N ARG A 146 -24.97 27.34 -28.17
CA ARG A 146 -26.13 28.21 -27.94
C ARG A 146 -27.45 27.65 -28.46
N ARG A 147 -27.45 26.48 -29.12
CA ARG A 147 -28.70 25.82 -29.55
C ARG A 147 -29.22 24.97 -28.39
N GLN A 148 -30.06 25.56 -27.55
CA GLN A 148 -30.83 24.80 -26.58
C GLN A 148 -31.92 23.98 -27.32
N PRO A 149 -32.01 22.65 -27.12
CA PRO A 149 -33.25 21.96 -27.38
C PRO A 149 -34.27 22.43 -26.33
N ARG A 150 -35.43 22.85 -26.81
CA ARG A 150 -36.57 23.33 -26.03
C ARG A 150 -37.26 22.17 -25.32
#